data_AF-A0A0B7NJY7-F1
#
_entry.id   AF-A0A0B7NJY7-F1
#
_cell.length_a   1.000
_cell.length_b   1.000
_cell.length_c   1.000
_cell.angle_alpha   90.00
_cell.angle_beta   90.00
_cell.angle_gamma   90.00
#
_symmetry.space_group_name_H-M   'P 1'
#
loop_
_entity.id
_entity.type
_entity.pdbx_description
1 polymer ?
#
loop_
_entity_poly.entity_id
_entity_poly.type
_entity_poly.pdbx_seq_one_letter_code
_entity_poly.pdbx_strand_id
1 'polypeptide(L)'
;MEAEKLLSGCSIHQSTTTEELDRNYQEHEQCRESVRSFYYSNNQCKRRRHLELSKKRAHDRIAAAERKASGFKEGGKALVMFVGDSGHGLGSHIKGHQRVGGTWKQEIHGRYTPTVITNEYNSSQTCLFCFRKLCHPWKTIGDKFKTTWVVHLYQ
;
A
#
# COMPACT_ATOMS: atom_id res chain seq x y z
N MET A 1 -4.96 25.70 -10.78
CA MET A 1 -4.27 26.85 -11.44
C MET A 1 -5.09 27.29 -12.63
N GLU A 2 -5.08 28.56 -13.03
CA GLU A 2 -5.84 29.02 -14.21
C GLU A 2 -5.38 28.35 -15.51
N ALA A 3 -4.06 28.22 -15.71
CA ALA A 3 -3.50 27.54 -16.89
C ALA A 3 -3.93 26.06 -16.96
N GLU A 4 -3.95 25.32 -15.84
CA GLU A 4 -4.46 23.93 -15.85
C GLU A 4 -5.94 23.83 -16.19
N LYS A 5 -6.74 24.80 -15.73
CA LYS A 5 -8.18 24.83 -16.03
C LYS A 5 -8.40 25.06 -17.52
N LEU A 6 -7.60 25.92 -18.14
CA LEU A 6 -7.58 26.12 -19.58
C LEU A 6 -7.19 24.81 -20.29
N LEU A 7 -6.04 24.24 -19.95
CA LEU A 7 -5.52 23.02 -20.60
C LEU A 7 -6.42 21.78 -20.43
N SER A 8 -7.26 21.74 -19.39
CA SER A 8 -8.26 20.68 -19.22
C SER A 8 -9.31 20.67 -20.32
N GLY A 9 -9.55 21.79 -21.01
CA GLY A 9 -10.46 21.88 -22.16
C GLY A 9 -9.78 21.68 -23.52
N CYS A 10 -8.45 21.74 -23.56
CA CYS A 10 -7.66 21.81 -24.80
C CYS A 10 -6.95 20.45 -25.03
N SER A 11 -7.74 19.39 -25.21
CA SER A 11 -7.20 18.04 -25.32
C SER A 11 -6.63 17.77 -26.71
N ILE A 12 -5.30 17.65 -26.80
CA ILE A 12 -4.58 17.27 -28.03
C ILE A 12 -5.03 15.89 -28.53
N HIS A 13 -5.33 14.96 -27.62
CA HIS A 13 -5.72 13.59 -27.96
C HIS A 13 -7.16 13.45 -28.43
N GLN A 14 -8.00 14.47 -28.19
CA GLN A 14 -9.40 14.46 -28.59
C GLN A 14 -9.66 15.39 -29.79
N SER A 15 -8.64 16.06 -30.30
CA SER A 15 -8.74 16.89 -31.50
C SER A 15 -9.18 16.05 -32.70
N THR A 16 -10.22 16.52 -33.38
CA THR A 16 -10.83 15.83 -34.53
C THR A 16 -10.39 16.40 -35.87
N THR A 17 -9.94 17.66 -35.89
CA THR A 17 -9.41 18.32 -37.08
C THR A 17 -7.98 18.81 -36.87
N THR A 18 -7.27 19.06 -37.98
CA THR A 18 -5.91 19.60 -37.99
C THR A 18 -5.85 21.00 -37.38
N GLU A 19 -6.86 21.84 -37.62
CA GLU A 19 -6.91 23.22 -37.12
C GLU A 19 -7.19 23.25 -35.61
N GLU A 20 -7.98 22.31 -35.11
CA GLU A 20 -8.24 22.12 -33.69
C GLU A 20 -6.97 21.64 -32.96
N LEU A 21 -6.24 20.71 -33.57
CA LEU A 21 -4.97 20.21 -33.05
C LEU A 21 -3.93 21.32 -32.93
N ASP A 22 -3.74 22.12 -33.98
CA ASP A 22 -2.77 23.23 -33.99
C ASP A 22 -3.10 24.28 -32.93
N ARG A 23 -4.38 24.63 -32.78
CA ARG A 23 -4.83 25.58 -31.75
C ARG A 23 -4.56 25.06 -30.35
N ASN A 24 -4.97 23.81 -30.08
CA ASN A 24 -4.74 23.18 -28.78
C ASN A 24 -3.23 23.11 -28.48
N TYR A 25 -2.41 22.75 -29.47
CA TYR A 25 -0.96 22.71 -29.32
C TYR A 25 -0.37 24.07 -28.94
N GLN A 26 -0.81 25.16 -29.60
CA GLN A 26 -0.36 26.51 -29.27
C GLN A 26 -0.75 26.92 -27.86
N GLU A 27 -1.96 26.60 -27.40
CA GLU A 27 -2.41 26.88 -26.04
C GLU A 27 -1.58 26.10 -24.99
N HIS A 28 -1.20 24.86 -25.29
CA HIS A 28 -0.27 24.08 -24.47
C HIS A 28 1.12 24.71 -24.39
N GLU A 29 1.70 25.16 -25.51
CA GLU A 29 3.01 25.82 -25.49
C GLU A 29 2.98 27.13 -24.69
N GLN A 30 1.92 27.93 -24.81
CA GLN A 30 1.77 29.18 -24.04
C GLN A 30 1.68 28.90 -22.53
N CYS A 31 0.99 27.85 -22.12
CA CYS A 31 0.82 27.50 -20.71
C CYS A 31 1.99 26.73 -20.10
N ARG A 32 2.89 26.19 -20.94
CA ARG A 32 3.94 25.23 -20.55
C ARG A 32 4.83 25.75 -19.42
N GLU A 33 5.32 26.97 -19.54
CA GLU A 33 6.23 27.55 -18.54
C GLU A 33 5.51 27.84 -17.22
N SER A 34 4.27 28.32 -17.27
CA SER A 34 3.45 28.58 -16.08
C SER A 34 3.18 27.29 -15.31
N VAL A 35 2.76 26.21 -16.00
CA VAL A 35 2.51 24.91 -15.38
C VAL A 35 3.80 24.33 -14.81
N ARG A 36 4.90 24.37 -15.58
CA ARG A 36 6.20 23.86 -15.14
C ARG A 36 6.71 24.62 -13.93
N SER A 37 6.70 25.95 -13.96
CA SER A 37 7.17 26.78 -12.84
C SER A 37 6.39 26.51 -11.56
N PHE A 38 5.07 26.28 -11.65
CA PHE A 38 4.26 25.91 -10.50
C PHE A 38 4.66 24.55 -9.92
N TYR A 39 4.62 23.48 -10.71
CA TYR A 39 4.85 22.11 -10.22
C TYR A 39 6.29 21.85 -9.75
N TYR A 40 7.24 22.53 -10.37
CA TYR A 40 8.66 22.45 -10.00
C TYR A 40 9.10 23.59 -9.09
N SER A 41 8.17 24.43 -8.62
CA SER A 41 8.48 25.47 -7.62
C SER A 41 9.03 24.85 -6.34
N ASN A 42 9.88 25.62 -5.64
CA ASN A 42 10.42 25.22 -4.35
C ASN A 42 9.32 24.90 -3.33
N ASN A 43 8.20 25.61 -3.36
CA ASN A 43 7.07 25.37 -2.46
C ASN A 43 6.39 24.02 -2.73
N GLN A 44 6.14 23.69 -4.00
CA GLN A 44 5.57 22.39 -4.35
C GLN A 44 6.54 21.25 -4.07
N CYS A 45 7.82 21.42 -4.38
CA CYS A 45 8.86 20.44 -4.05
C CYS A 45 8.95 20.18 -2.54
N LYS A 46 8.91 21.24 -1.71
CA LYS A 46 8.87 21.12 -0.24
C LYS A 46 7.60 20.40 0.23
N ARG A 47 6.44 20.76 -0.31
CA ARG A 47 5.15 20.15 0.05
C ARG A 47 5.10 18.66 -0.31
N ARG A 48 5.57 18.29 -1.51
CA ARG A 48 5.69 16.91 -1.98
C ARG A 48 6.61 16.12 -1.06
N ARG A 49 7.82 16.63 -0.79
CA ARG A 49 8.77 15.99 0.13
C ARG A 49 8.20 15.82 1.54
N HIS A 50 7.49 16.82 2.05
CA HIS A 50 6.83 16.74 3.35
C HIS A 50 5.79 15.62 3.39
N LEU A 51 4.95 15.52 2.36
CA LEU A 51 3.96 14.45 2.23
C LEU A 51 4.61 13.06 2.16
N GLU A 52 5.66 12.90 1.34
CA GLU A 52 6.41 11.65 1.21
C GLU A 52 7.00 11.20 2.56
N LEU A 53 7.65 12.12 3.28
CA LEU A 53 8.22 11.84 4.60
C LEU A 53 7.15 11.52 5.65
N SER A 54 6.05 12.27 5.64
CA SER A 54 4.92 12.05 6.55
C SER A 54 4.30 10.67 6.33
N LYS A 55 4.04 10.30 5.06
CA LYS A 55 3.51 8.99 4.67
C LYS A 55 4.44 7.86 5.10
N LYS A 56 5.75 7.98 4.83
CA LYS A 56 6.75 6.98 5.25
C LYS A 56 6.76 6.79 6.76
N ARG A 57 6.79 7.89 7.53
CA ARG A 57 6.75 7.83 9.00
C ARG A 57 5.46 7.20 9.52
N ALA A 58 4.31 7.50 8.91
CA ALA A 58 3.04 6.88 9.28
C ALA A 58 3.06 5.37 9.05
N HIS A 59 3.55 4.92 7.88
CA HIS A 59 3.71 3.51 7.57
C HIS A 59 4.66 2.80 8.56
N ASP A 60 5.81 3.41 8.87
CA ASP A 60 6.77 2.85 9.84
C ASP A 60 6.15 2.72 11.24
N ARG A 61 5.37 3.71 11.68
CA ARG A 61 4.65 3.66 12.99
C ARG A 61 3.63 2.54 13.04
N ILE A 62 2.83 2.37 11.97
CA ILE A 62 1.84 1.29 11.88
C ILE A 62 2.55 -0.07 11.96
N ALA A 63 3.60 -0.27 11.17
CA ALA A 63 4.35 -1.52 11.16
C ALA A 63 5.01 -1.81 12.52
N ALA A 64 5.58 -0.79 13.18
CA ALA A 64 6.14 -0.95 14.52
C ALA A 64 5.09 -1.36 15.56
N ALA A 65 3.88 -0.76 15.50
CA ALA A 65 2.78 -1.13 16.38
C ALA A 65 2.32 -2.58 16.14
N GLU A 66 2.23 -3.02 14.88
CA GLU A 66 1.90 -4.42 14.53
C GLU A 66 2.95 -5.39 15.08
N ARG A 67 4.24 -5.10 14.90
CA ARG A 67 5.32 -5.94 15.46
C ARG A 67 5.22 -6.02 16.98
N LYS A 68 5.02 -4.90 17.66
CA LYS A 68 4.85 -4.88 19.12
C LYS A 68 3.64 -5.72 19.56
N ALA A 69 2.51 -5.61 18.86
CA ALA A 69 1.30 -6.38 19.15
C ALA A 69 1.49 -7.89 18.93
N SER A 70 2.30 -8.28 17.94
CA SER A 70 2.66 -9.69 17.69
C SER A 70 3.63 -10.30 18.72
N GLY A 71 4.11 -9.51 19.69
CA GLY A 71 5.08 -9.96 20.69
C GLY A 71 6.52 -10.04 20.15
N PHE A 72 6.81 -9.34 19.04
CA PHE A 72 8.18 -9.21 18.55
C PHE A 72 9.09 -8.64 19.64
N LYS A 73 10.14 -9.37 19.99
CA LYS A 73 11.21 -8.92 20.88
C LYS A 73 12.47 -8.75 20.05
N GLU A 74 13.09 -7.58 20.14
CA GLU A 74 14.40 -7.32 19.53
C GLU A 74 15.42 -8.30 20.14
N GLY A 75 16.07 -9.11 19.30
CA GLY A 75 16.97 -10.19 19.73
C GLY A 75 16.30 -11.50 20.19
N GLY A 76 14.96 -11.61 20.14
CA GLY A 76 14.23 -12.86 20.38
C GLY A 76 14.16 -13.78 19.15
N LYS A 77 13.61 -15.00 19.31
CA LYS A 77 13.36 -15.91 18.17
C LYS A 77 12.55 -15.16 17.10
N ALA A 78 13.05 -15.14 15.87
CA ALA A 78 12.42 -14.44 14.75
C ALA A 78 11.02 -15.01 14.48
N LEU A 79 9.98 -14.23 14.77
CA LEU A 79 8.60 -14.58 14.43
C LEU A 79 8.39 -14.36 12.94
N VAL A 80 8.11 -15.42 12.19
CA VAL A 80 7.75 -15.28 10.77
C VAL A 80 6.44 -14.51 10.67
N MET A 81 6.48 -13.32 10.05
CA MET A 81 5.32 -12.47 9.90
C MET A 81 4.58 -12.79 8.60
N PHE A 82 3.34 -13.22 8.71
CA PHE A 82 2.48 -13.44 7.56
C PHE A 82 1.80 -12.13 7.19
N VAL A 83 2.08 -11.63 6.00
CA VAL A 83 1.43 -10.46 5.42
C VAL A 83 0.45 -10.95 4.37
N GLY A 84 -0.84 -10.74 4.60
CA GLY A 84 -1.87 -10.93 3.59
C GLY A 84 -1.46 -10.25 2.29
N ASP A 85 -1.64 -10.92 1.14
CA ASP A 85 -1.37 -10.33 -0.18
C ASP A 85 -2.14 -9.03 -0.37
N SER A 86 -3.20 -8.84 0.45
CA SER A 86 -4.11 -7.70 0.53
C SER A 86 -4.15 -6.92 -0.77
N GLY A 87 -4.32 -7.66 -1.87
CA GLY A 87 -4.57 -7.19 -3.21
C GLY A 87 -3.49 -6.28 -3.79
N HIS A 88 -2.96 -6.72 -4.92
CA HIS A 88 -2.64 -5.79 -6.02
C HIS A 88 -3.86 -4.94 -6.45
N GLY A 89 -5.06 -5.18 -5.90
CA GLY A 89 -6.28 -4.37 -6.03
C GLY A 89 -6.25 -3.03 -5.29
N LEU A 90 -5.16 -2.27 -5.43
CA LEU A 90 -5.11 -0.86 -5.05
C LEU A 90 -6.32 -0.13 -5.66
N GLY A 91 -7.18 0.42 -4.81
CA GLY A 91 -8.35 1.18 -5.24
C GLY A 91 -9.64 0.37 -5.43
N SER A 92 -9.63 -0.96 -5.30
CA SER A 92 -10.87 -1.74 -5.25
C SER A 92 -11.48 -1.74 -3.84
N HIS A 93 -12.78 -1.94 -3.75
CA HIS A 93 -13.52 -1.95 -2.48
C HIS A 93 -13.96 -3.36 -2.14
N ILE A 94 -13.70 -3.83 -0.93
CA ILE A 94 -14.32 -5.05 -0.38
C ILE A 94 -15.26 -4.62 0.73
N LYS A 95 -16.55 -4.98 0.60
CA LYS A 95 -17.59 -4.63 1.58
C LYS A 95 -17.65 -3.13 1.90
N GLY A 96 -17.42 -2.27 0.91
CA GLY A 96 -17.38 -0.81 1.11
C GLY A 96 -16.09 -0.28 1.74
N HIS A 97 -15.15 -1.14 2.13
CA HIS A 97 -13.84 -0.73 2.60
C HIS A 97 -12.85 -0.73 1.43
N GLN A 98 -12.22 0.41 1.18
CA GLN A 98 -11.17 0.52 0.16
C GLN A 98 -9.98 -0.35 0.58
N ARG A 99 -9.52 -1.22 -0.33
CA ARG A 99 -8.29 -1.95 -0.15
C ARG A 99 -7.13 -0.96 -0.22
N VAL A 100 -6.58 -0.68 0.95
CA VAL A 100 -5.37 0.11 1.13
C VAL A 100 -4.22 -0.86 1.39
N GLY A 101 -3.57 -1.30 0.32
CA GLY A 101 -2.51 -2.32 0.38
C GLY A 101 -1.51 -2.11 -0.74
N GLY A 102 -0.26 -2.46 -0.52
CA GLY A 102 0.82 -2.36 -1.50
C GLY A 102 2.09 -3.00 -0.95
N THR A 103 3.15 -3.06 -1.74
CA THR A 103 4.40 -3.73 -1.36
C THR A 103 5.11 -3.09 -0.16
N TRP A 104 4.70 -1.89 0.25
CA TRP A 104 5.31 -1.18 1.37
C TRP A 104 5.26 -1.96 2.69
N LYS A 105 4.20 -2.74 2.94
CA LYS A 105 4.02 -3.43 4.24
C LYS A 105 4.99 -4.60 4.40
N GLN A 106 5.12 -5.42 3.36
CA GLN A 106 6.10 -6.51 3.29
C GLN A 106 7.54 -5.97 3.30
N GLU A 107 7.81 -4.86 2.61
CA GLU A 107 9.14 -4.24 2.58
C GLU A 107 9.56 -3.69 3.96
N ILE A 108 8.64 -3.07 4.70
CA ILE A 108 8.95 -2.52 6.03
C ILE A 108 9.13 -3.65 7.04
N HIS A 109 8.28 -4.67 7.04
CA HIS A 109 8.41 -5.81 7.96
C HIS A 109 9.62 -6.69 7.66
N GLY A 110 9.94 -6.87 6.38
CA GLY A 110 11.11 -7.65 5.92
C GLY A 110 12.46 -7.12 6.43
N ARG A 111 12.54 -5.85 6.85
CA ARG A 111 13.75 -5.29 7.47
C ARG A 111 14.01 -5.81 8.89
N TYR A 112 12.99 -6.31 9.56
CA TYR A 112 13.07 -6.67 10.98
C TYR A 112 12.78 -8.14 11.24
N THR A 113 11.99 -8.79 10.36
CA THR A 113 11.60 -10.18 10.56
C THR A 113 11.33 -10.88 9.21
N PRO A 114 11.60 -12.20 9.10
CA PRO A 114 11.19 -12.96 7.93
C PRO A 114 9.70 -12.76 7.67
N THR A 115 9.38 -12.28 6.46
CA THR A 115 8.02 -11.96 6.07
C THR A 115 7.57 -12.91 4.97
N VAL A 116 6.40 -13.52 5.13
CA VAL A 116 5.78 -14.43 4.16
C VAL A 116 4.50 -13.80 3.63
N ILE A 117 4.39 -13.71 2.31
CA ILE A 117 3.19 -13.16 1.66
C ILE A 117 2.18 -14.30 1.49
N THR A 118 0.97 -14.11 1.96
CA THR A 118 -0.11 -15.11 1.88
C THR A 118 -1.15 -14.70 0.86
N ASN A 119 -1.47 -15.53 -0.14
CA ASN A 119 -2.47 -15.16 -1.15
C ASN A 119 -3.90 -14.99 -0.60
N GLU A 120 -4.72 -14.23 -1.33
CA GLU A 120 -6.13 -13.94 -1.01
C GLU A 120 -6.99 -15.20 -0.88
N TYR A 121 -6.58 -16.29 -1.54
CA TYR A 121 -7.27 -17.58 -1.52
C TYR A 121 -7.01 -18.43 -0.27
N ASN A 122 -6.28 -17.93 0.73
CA ASN A 122 -5.98 -18.69 1.97
C ASN A 122 -5.33 -20.07 1.70
N SER A 123 -4.73 -20.30 0.52
CA SER A 123 -3.95 -21.54 0.28
C SER A 123 -2.62 -21.54 1.05
N SER A 124 -2.33 -20.42 1.71
CA SER A 124 -1.34 -20.25 2.77
C SER A 124 -1.74 -20.78 4.14
N GLN A 125 -2.92 -21.40 4.31
CA GLN A 125 -3.22 -22.22 5.49
C GLN A 125 -2.39 -23.50 5.47
N THR A 126 -1.12 -23.46 5.08
CA THR A 126 -0.24 -24.63 5.03
C THR A 126 1.01 -24.25 5.80
N CYS A 127 1.36 -25.03 6.82
CA CYS A 127 2.55 -24.78 7.62
C CYS A 127 3.79 -24.86 6.73
N LEU A 128 4.64 -23.82 6.78
CA LEU A 128 5.85 -23.75 5.96
C LEU A 128 6.86 -24.87 6.26
N PHE A 129 6.81 -25.46 7.46
CA PHE A 129 7.74 -26.50 7.88
C PHE A 129 7.23 -27.92 7.58
N CYS A 130 5.94 -28.18 7.76
CA CYS A 130 5.38 -29.53 7.64
C CYS A 130 4.43 -29.71 6.47
N PHE A 131 4.18 -28.67 5.68
CA PHE A 131 3.26 -28.66 4.53
C PHE A 131 1.85 -29.19 4.84
N ARG A 132 1.46 -29.20 6.11
CA ARG A 132 0.12 -29.59 6.56
C ARG A 132 -0.79 -28.37 6.66
N LYS A 133 -2.08 -28.59 6.43
CA LYS A 133 -3.07 -27.53 6.59
C LYS A 133 -3.06 -27.01 8.03
N LEU A 134 -2.83 -25.70 8.20
CA LEU A 134 -3.02 -24.98 9.45
C LEU A 134 -4.52 -24.95 9.75
N CYS A 135 -4.97 -25.87 10.61
CA CYS A 135 -6.30 -25.81 11.17
C CYS A 135 -6.36 -24.70 12.22
N HIS A 136 -7.48 -23.97 12.29
CA HIS A 136 -7.73 -23.06 13.41
C HIS A 136 -7.70 -23.87 14.71
N PRO A 137 -6.77 -23.62 15.66
CA PRO A 137 -6.80 -24.33 16.92
C PRO A 137 -8.02 -23.83 17.70
N TRP A 138 -8.99 -24.71 17.89
CA TRP A 138 -10.09 -24.47 18.80
C TRP A 138 -9.62 -24.80 20.21
N LYS A 139 -9.66 -23.79 21.09
CA LYS A 139 -9.48 -24.00 22.52
C LYS A 139 -10.80 -23.77 23.20
N THR A 140 -11.32 -24.80 23.86
CA THR A 140 -12.47 -24.69 24.76
C THR A 140 -11.98 -24.04 26.05
N ILE A 141 -12.51 -22.87 26.40
CA ILE A 141 -12.28 -22.23 27.70
C ILE A 141 -13.65 -22.19 28.39
N GLY A 142 -13.92 -23.18 29.25
CA GLY A 142 -15.28 -23.48 29.74
C GLY A 142 -16.16 -24.03 28.62
N ASP A 143 -17.47 -23.74 28.63
CA ASP A 143 -18.45 -24.15 27.60
C ASP A 143 -18.45 -23.29 26.31
N LYS A 144 -17.46 -22.40 26.15
CA LYS A 144 -17.40 -21.48 25.01
C LYS A 144 -16.19 -21.77 24.13
N PHE A 145 -16.45 -21.95 22.84
CA PHE A 145 -15.42 -22.07 21.81
C PHE A 145 -14.80 -20.70 21.54
N LYS A 146 -13.50 -20.55 21.76
CA LYS A 146 -12.74 -19.36 21.36
C LYS A 146 -11.66 -19.74 20.35
N THR A 147 -11.72 -19.10 19.19
CA THR A 147 -10.66 -19.19 18.18
C THR A 147 -9.45 -18.41 18.67
N THR A 148 -8.37 -19.11 18.99
CA THR A 148 -7.10 -18.46 19.37
C THR A 148 -6.08 -18.75 18.29
N TRP A 149 -5.44 -17.71 17.74
CA TRP A 149 -4.35 -17.87 16.79
C TRP A 149 -3.12 -18.39 17.53
N VAL A 150 -2.89 -19.71 17.48
CA VAL A 150 -1.67 -20.32 18.03
C VAL A 150 -0.82 -20.78 16.86
N VAL A 151 0.34 -20.15 16.71
CA VAL A 151 1.44 -20.69 15.89
C VAL A 151 2.03 -21.84 16.70
N HIS A 152 1.95 -23.07 16.18
CA HIS A 152 2.67 -24.20 16.76
C HIS A 152 4.18 -23.93 16.63
N LEU A 153 4.79 -23.46 17.71
CA LEU A 153 6.23 -23.60 17.93
C LEU A 153 6.46 -25.04 18.38
N TYR A 154 6.98 -25.89 17.49
CA TYR A 154 7.60 -27.14 17.94
C TYR A 154 9.02 -26.83 18.45
N GLN A 155 9.36 -27.52 19.55
CA GLN A 155 10.59 -27.45 20.33
C GLN A 155 11.86 -27.61 19.48
#